data_AF-A0A855XVD4-F1
#
_entry.id   AF-A0A855XVD4-F1
#
_cell.length_a   1.000
_cell.length_b   1.000
_cell.length_c   1.000
_cell.angle_alpha   90.00
_cell.angle_beta   90.00
_cell.angle_gamma   90.00
#
_symmetry.space_group_name_H-M   'P 1'
#
loop_
_entity.id
_entity.type
_entity.pdbx_description
1 polymer ?
#
loop_
_entity_poly.entity_id
_entity_poly.type
_entity_poly.pdbx_seq_one_letter_code
_entity_poly.pdbx_strand_id
1 'polypeptide(L)'
;MATAKYPVEQKQSLAYLNKSIKLMTETKFLLQTMKHFQIFPKYEGSTSPKGDNITEQEEQYEHIKRLFGVLEHSFVMFTKHDTYCLLLSIPESGWDEAKLTEQLSGLLRELHHETGLSLSIGIGKPATNVLGVRHSYTEALNAMQFGYWLKRKQFVQSYQAKDIGYLFHMLPHNELKQFYEATLNGLLQVTDEHEKKELLRTLNAFYDTQCQLVETSKQLFVHRNTVVYRLEKCEKLLGVKLKDPAESLRIRIAIAIEPLLLQKD
;
A
#
# COMPACT_ATOMS: atom_id res chain seq x y z
N MET A 1 14.42 14.13 61.17
CA MET A 1 13.60 13.65 60.03
C MET A 1 13.37 14.82 59.08
N ALA A 2 14.22 14.97 58.07
CA ALA A 2 14.09 16.02 57.06
C ALA A 2 13.72 15.37 55.73
N THR A 3 12.46 15.51 55.33
CA THR A 3 11.97 15.16 53.99
C THR A 3 12.54 16.17 52.99
N ALA A 4 13.62 15.78 52.30
CA ALA A 4 14.15 16.56 51.19
C ALA A 4 13.11 16.61 50.06
N LYS A 5 12.44 17.75 49.92
CA LYS A 5 11.58 18.08 48.78
C LYS A 5 12.48 18.26 47.55
N TYR A 6 12.54 17.23 46.72
CA TYR A 6 13.17 17.31 45.40
C TYR A 6 12.33 18.22 44.47
N PRO A 7 12.94 19.18 43.73
CA PRO A 7 12.23 20.07 42.84
C PRO A 7 11.51 19.32 41.71
N VAL A 8 10.32 19.79 41.34
CA VAL A 8 9.41 19.18 40.34
C VAL A 8 10.08 19.02 38.96
N GLU A 9 11.00 19.92 38.60
CA GLU A 9 11.72 19.89 37.32
C GLU A 9 12.72 18.72 37.22
N GLN A 10 13.37 18.33 38.32
CA GLN A 10 14.25 17.16 38.33
C GLN A 10 13.46 15.85 38.22
N LYS A 11 12.25 15.77 38.80
CA LYS A 11 11.34 14.63 38.62
C LYS A 11 10.84 14.48 37.19
N GLN A 12 10.55 15.59 36.50
CA GLN A 12 10.21 15.56 35.07
C GLN A 12 11.41 15.11 34.25
N SER A 13 12.61 15.66 34.46
CA SER A 13 13.81 15.26 33.73
C SER A 13 14.14 13.77 33.91
N LEU A 14 13.99 13.21 35.11
CA LEU A 14 14.17 11.78 35.41
C LEU A 14 13.03 10.92 34.83
N ALA A 15 11.81 11.43 34.72
CA ALA A 15 10.71 10.74 34.04
C ALA A 15 10.89 10.73 32.52
N TYR A 16 11.38 11.82 31.92
CA TYR A 16 11.79 11.85 30.51
C TYR A 16 13.00 10.97 30.26
N LEU A 17 14.01 10.99 31.15
CA LEU A 17 15.17 10.13 31.04
C LEU A 17 14.79 8.66 31.23
N ASN A 18 13.89 8.31 32.15
CA ASN A 18 13.35 6.95 32.27
C ASN A 18 12.49 6.55 31.08
N LYS A 19 11.71 7.46 30.49
CA LYS A 19 10.95 7.20 29.25
C LYS A 19 11.92 7.00 28.07
N SER A 20 13.00 7.76 28.01
CA SER A 20 14.10 7.65 27.04
C SER A 20 15.02 6.44 27.25
N ILE A 21 15.19 5.97 28.49
CA ILE A 21 15.93 4.75 28.85
C ILE A 21 15.07 3.51 28.61
N LYS A 22 13.76 3.57 28.85
CA LYS A 22 12.81 2.52 28.47
C LYS A 22 12.70 2.38 26.95
N LEU A 23 12.86 3.50 26.24
CA LEU A 23 13.15 3.56 24.80
C LEU A 23 14.53 2.96 24.41
N MET A 24 15.39 2.51 25.32
CA MET A 24 16.67 1.88 24.98
C MET A 24 16.74 0.39 25.37
N THR A 25 15.76 -0.14 26.11
CA THR A 25 15.77 -1.51 26.63
C THR A 25 14.64 -2.40 26.11
N GLU A 26 13.77 -1.90 25.23
CA GLU A 26 12.67 -2.64 24.61
C GLU A 26 12.69 -2.43 23.08
N THR A 27 12.55 -3.51 22.30
CA THR A 27 12.41 -3.49 20.84
C THR A 27 11.16 -2.69 20.42
N LYS A 28 11.29 -1.82 19.41
CA LYS A 28 10.27 -0.80 19.07
C LYS A 28 9.68 -1.01 17.68
N PHE A 29 8.38 -1.20 17.61
CA PHE A 29 7.73 -1.41 16.33
C PHE A 29 7.22 -0.07 15.82
N LEU A 30 7.35 0.18 14.52
CA LEU A 30 6.69 1.31 13.91
C LEU A 30 5.53 0.80 13.08
N LEU A 31 4.33 1.18 13.49
CA LEU A 31 3.16 1.13 12.63
C LEU A 31 2.93 2.54 12.10
N GLN A 32 2.52 2.64 10.85
CA GLN A 32 2.20 3.94 10.29
C GLN A 32 0.77 3.91 9.78
N THR A 33 -0.09 4.53 10.55
CA THR A 33 -1.43 4.83 10.08
C THR A 33 -1.33 5.88 8.97
N MET A 34 -2.30 5.99 8.08
CA MET A 34 -2.33 7.15 7.19
C MET A 34 -3.76 7.49 6.81
N LYS A 35 -4.11 8.75 7.05
CA LYS A 35 -5.40 9.32 6.68
C LYS A 35 -5.55 9.28 5.16
N HIS A 36 -6.67 8.74 4.69
CA HIS A 36 -7.14 9.03 3.35
C HIS A 36 -7.66 10.47 3.37
N PHE A 37 -6.88 11.44 2.90
CA PHE A 37 -7.47 12.63 2.30
C PHE A 37 -7.54 12.39 0.80
N GLN A 38 -8.72 12.63 0.25
CA GLN A 38 -9.06 12.49 -1.15
C GLN A 38 -7.98 13.09 -2.05
N ILE A 39 -7.46 12.26 -2.96
CA ILE A 39 -6.91 12.76 -4.23
C ILE A 39 -8.13 13.06 -5.11
N PHE A 40 -8.64 14.29 -5.07
CA PHE A 40 -9.37 14.93 -6.16
C PHE A 40 -9.11 16.45 -6.11
N PRO A 41 -9.05 17.13 -7.26
CA PRO A 41 -8.52 18.48 -7.37
C PRO A 41 -9.43 19.49 -6.67
N LYS A 42 -8.82 20.57 -6.17
CA LYS A 42 -9.50 21.77 -5.66
C LYS A 42 -10.62 22.17 -6.63
N TYR A 43 -11.86 22.14 -6.17
CA TYR A 43 -12.86 23.07 -6.69
C TYR A 43 -12.53 24.45 -6.10
N GLU A 44 -12.20 25.37 -6.99
CA GLU A 44 -12.03 26.79 -6.67
C GLU A 44 -13.32 27.33 -6.06
N GLY A 45 -13.16 28.13 -4.99
CA GLY A 45 -14.20 29.06 -4.55
C GLY A 45 -14.93 28.71 -3.26
N SER A 46 -14.22 28.71 -2.12
CA SER A 46 -14.72 29.38 -0.92
C SER A 46 -13.60 29.63 0.07
N THR A 47 -13.40 30.90 0.41
CA THR A 47 -12.59 31.32 1.54
C THR A 47 -13.34 30.98 2.82
N SER A 48 -12.97 29.89 3.50
CA SER A 48 -13.38 29.68 4.90
C SER A 48 -12.23 30.01 5.87
N PRO A 49 -12.53 30.56 7.05
CA PRO A 49 -11.57 31.24 7.89
C PRO A 49 -10.64 30.24 8.61
N LYS A 50 -9.38 30.64 8.79
CA LYS A 50 -8.27 29.86 9.38
C LYS A 50 -8.50 29.35 10.84
N GLY A 51 -9.68 29.57 11.42
CA GLY A 51 -10.02 29.17 12.79
C GLY A 51 -10.68 27.79 12.94
N ASP A 52 -11.45 27.32 11.93
CA ASP A 52 -12.26 26.10 12.06
C ASP A 52 -11.47 24.80 11.79
N ASN A 53 -10.42 24.86 10.96
CA ASN A 53 -9.65 23.68 10.57
C ASN A 53 -8.79 23.07 11.70
N ILE A 54 -8.41 23.87 12.70
CA ILE A 54 -7.54 23.39 13.80
C ILE A 54 -8.35 22.49 14.74
N THR A 55 -9.55 22.94 15.11
CA THR A 55 -10.47 22.20 15.99
C THR A 55 -10.86 20.85 15.39
N GLU A 56 -11.19 20.81 14.10
CA GLU A 56 -11.57 19.58 13.41
C GLU A 56 -10.41 18.56 13.35
N GLN A 57 -9.17 19.03 13.12
CA GLN A 57 -7.99 18.18 13.11
C GLN A 57 -7.65 17.60 14.49
N GLU A 58 -7.81 18.40 15.56
CA GLU A 58 -7.61 17.97 16.95
C GLU A 58 -8.67 16.95 17.38
N GLU A 59 -9.94 17.17 17.04
CA GLU A 59 -11.02 16.22 17.30
C GLU A 59 -10.79 14.88 16.60
N GLN A 60 -10.40 14.92 15.32
CA GLN A 60 -10.06 13.73 14.55
C GLN A 60 -8.85 12.99 15.13
N TYR A 61 -7.83 13.72 15.57
CA TYR A 61 -6.66 13.13 16.24
C TYR A 61 -7.04 12.39 17.51
N GLU A 62 -7.81 13.02 18.42
CA GLU A 62 -8.22 12.38 19.67
C GLU A 62 -9.23 11.24 19.45
N HIS A 63 -10.03 11.28 18.39
CA HIS A 63 -10.90 10.15 18.03
C HIS A 63 -10.08 8.94 17.56
N ILE A 64 -9.16 9.14 16.62
CA ILE A 64 -8.26 8.09 16.12
C ILE A 64 -7.44 7.49 17.27
N LYS A 65 -6.91 8.33 18.15
CA LYS A 65 -6.14 7.91 19.32
C LYS A 65 -6.96 7.04 20.29
N ARG A 66 -8.24 7.36 20.50
CA ARG A 66 -9.14 6.55 21.35
C ARG A 66 -9.37 5.15 20.77
N LEU A 67 -9.60 5.06 19.46
CA LEU A 67 -9.77 3.78 18.78
C LEU A 67 -8.54 2.88 18.88
N PHE A 68 -7.36 3.44 18.64
CA PHE A 68 -6.11 2.68 18.83
C PHE A 68 -5.80 2.39 20.31
N GLY A 69 -6.43 3.12 21.24
CA GLY A 69 -6.42 2.86 22.69
C GLY A 69 -6.93 1.48 23.09
N VAL A 70 -7.70 0.82 22.24
CA VAL A 70 -8.25 -0.53 22.46
C VAL A 70 -7.20 -1.63 22.20
N LEU A 71 -6.10 -1.30 21.51
CA LEU A 71 -5.03 -2.26 21.27
C LEU A 71 -4.33 -2.66 22.58
N GLU A 72 -3.98 -3.94 22.70
CA GLU A 72 -3.24 -4.48 23.85
C GLU A 72 -1.83 -3.87 24.00
N HIS A 73 -1.31 -3.28 22.92
CA HIS A 73 0.04 -2.75 22.84
C HIS A 73 0.09 -1.24 23.10
N SER A 74 1.05 -0.80 23.92
CA SER A 74 1.28 0.63 24.13
C SER A 74 1.77 1.29 22.83
N PHE A 75 1.32 2.51 22.55
CA PHE A 75 1.71 3.23 21.35
C PHE A 75 2.01 4.70 21.60
N VAL A 76 2.73 5.30 20.66
CA VAL A 76 2.91 6.74 20.54
C VAL A 76 2.34 7.18 19.20
N MET A 77 1.36 8.07 19.23
CA MET A 77 0.83 8.70 18.04
C MET A 77 1.46 10.09 17.85
N PHE A 78 1.75 10.45 16.60
CA PHE A 78 2.22 11.77 16.23
C PHE A 78 1.80 12.10 14.79
N THR A 79 1.89 13.36 14.41
CA THR A 79 1.67 13.80 13.03
C THR A 79 3.01 14.08 12.35
N LYS A 80 3.12 13.71 11.08
CA LYS A 80 4.26 14.07 10.23
C LYS A 80 3.75 14.33 8.83
N HIS A 81 3.90 15.58 8.36
CA HIS A 81 3.13 16.09 7.21
C HIS A 81 1.62 15.88 7.46
N ASP A 82 0.83 15.58 6.42
CA ASP A 82 -0.62 15.35 6.52
C ASP A 82 -0.98 13.92 6.95
N THR A 83 -0.09 13.23 7.65
CA THR A 83 -0.23 11.82 8.03
C THR A 83 -0.16 11.63 9.55
N TYR A 84 -1.01 10.77 10.08
CA TYR A 84 -0.90 10.26 11.46
C TYR A 84 0.12 9.12 11.47
N CYS A 85 0.96 8.99 12.50
CA CYS A 85 1.94 7.92 12.62
C CYS A 85 1.75 7.25 13.97
N LEU A 86 1.87 5.91 14.03
CA LEU A 86 1.54 5.12 15.22
C LEU A 86 2.70 4.19 15.61
N LEU A 87 3.66 4.67 16.40
CA LEU A 87 4.74 3.82 16.90
C LEU A 87 4.20 2.87 17.97
N LEU A 88 3.98 1.60 17.64
CA LEU A 88 3.46 0.56 18.54
C LEU A 88 4.61 -0.19 19.22
N SER A 89 4.47 -0.51 20.50
CA SER A 89 5.46 -1.30 21.24
C SER A 89 4.94 -2.72 21.38
N ILE A 90 5.52 -3.62 20.59
CA ILE A 90 5.16 -5.05 20.54
C ILE A 90 6.28 -5.85 21.25
N PRO A 91 5.99 -6.97 21.90
CA PRO A 91 7.04 -7.83 22.47
C PRO A 91 7.95 -8.46 21.40
N GLU A 92 9.20 -8.76 21.77
CA GLU A 92 10.22 -9.35 20.88
C GLU A 92 9.84 -10.75 20.36
N SER A 93 8.99 -11.48 21.08
CA SER A 93 8.56 -12.83 20.76
C SER A 93 7.07 -13.02 21.04
N GLY A 94 6.41 -13.88 20.27
CA GLY A 94 5.00 -14.21 20.47
C GLY A 94 4.00 -13.20 19.87
N TRP A 95 4.47 -12.30 19.00
CA TRP A 95 3.60 -11.44 18.21
C TRP A 95 3.21 -12.14 16.90
N ASP A 96 2.00 -11.86 16.43
CA ASP A 96 1.46 -12.39 15.19
C ASP A 96 1.00 -11.22 14.31
N GLU A 97 1.67 -11.06 13.18
CA GLU A 97 1.38 -10.00 12.21
C GLU A 97 -0.01 -10.15 11.59
N ALA A 98 -0.46 -11.37 11.35
CA ALA A 98 -1.78 -11.62 10.79
C ALA A 98 -2.87 -11.22 11.79
N LYS A 99 -2.69 -11.59 13.07
CA LYS A 99 -3.59 -11.17 14.16
C LYS A 99 -3.66 -9.65 14.28
N LEU A 100 -2.52 -8.97 14.24
CA LEU A 100 -2.47 -7.50 14.29
C LEU A 100 -3.18 -6.88 13.09
N THR A 101 -2.94 -7.40 11.89
CA THR A 101 -3.58 -6.93 10.65
C THR A 101 -5.10 -7.08 10.69
N GLU A 102 -5.58 -8.20 11.24
CA GLU A 102 -7.01 -8.46 11.43
C GLU A 102 -7.64 -7.48 12.44
N GLN A 103 -6.98 -7.28 13.59
CA GLN A 103 -7.43 -6.32 14.61
C GLN A 103 -7.53 -4.90 14.04
N LEU A 104 -6.49 -4.46 13.33
CA LEU A 104 -6.47 -3.14 12.70
C LEU A 104 -7.57 -2.99 11.64
N SER A 105 -7.82 -4.05 10.85
CA SER A 105 -8.89 -4.04 9.85
C SER A 105 -10.28 -3.93 10.50
N GLY A 106 -10.47 -4.56 11.67
CA GLY A 106 -11.66 -4.41 12.50
C GLY A 106 -11.86 -2.97 12.98
N LEU A 107 -10.82 -2.37 13.56
CA LEU A 107 -10.85 -0.98 14.05
C LEU A 107 -11.14 0.02 12.92
N LEU A 108 -10.56 -0.18 11.73
CA LEU A 108 -10.85 0.66 10.56
C LEU A 108 -12.32 0.58 10.15
N ARG A 109 -12.96 -0.60 10.29
CA ARG A 109 -14.38 -0.80 9.97
C ARG A 109 -15.29 -0.06 10.95
N GLU A 110 -14.98 -0.15 12.24
CA GLU A 110 -15.68 0.55 13.30
C GLU A 110 -15.58 2.07 13.12
N LEU A 111 -14.37 2.59 12.89
CA LEU A 111 -14.14 4.02 12.61
C LEU A 111 -15.02 4.52 11.45
N HIS A 112 -15.04 3.78 10.34
CA HIS A 112 -15.85 4.15 9.18
C HIS A 112 -17.34 4.15 9.52
N HIS A 113 -17.82 3.19 10.31
CA HIS A 113 -19.23 3.11 10.67
C HIS A 113 -19.66 4.26 11.60
N GLU A 114 -18.81 4.66 12.55
CA GLU A 114 -19.13 5.71 13.52
C GLU A 114 -18.98 7.13 12.96
N THR A 115 -17.99 7.35 12.11
CA THR A 115 -17.59 8.70 11.69
C THR A 115 -17.71 8.96 10.18
N GLY A 116 -17.92 7.91 9.38
CA GLY A 116 -17.82 7.99 7.92
C GLY A 116 -16.38 8.14 7.40
N LEU A 117 -15.38 8.17 8.27
CA LEU A 117 -13.98 8.34 7.86
C LEU A 117 -13.41 7.03 7.29
N SER A 118 -12.94 7.10 6.04
CA SER A 118 -12.17 6.02 5.43
C SER A 118 -10.69 6.21 5.74
N LEU A 119 -10.07 5.24 6.40
CA LEU A 119 -8.66 5.29 6.80
C LEU A 119 -7.93 4.05 6.26
N SER A 120 -6.68 4.22 5.83
CA SER A 120 -5.81 3.10 5.44
C SER A 120 -4.58 3.03 6.34
N ILE A 121 -3.97 1.86 6.45
CA ILE A 121 -2.80 1.63 7.30
C ILE A 121 -1.74 0.91 6.50
N GLY A 122 -0.52 1.46 6.51
CA GLY A 122 0.68 0.78 6.03
C GLY A 122 1.48 0.25 7.22
N ILE A 123 1.93 -1.00 7.16
CA ILE A 123 2.72 -1.60 8.22
C ILE A 123 4.14 -1.81 7.71
N GLY A 124 5.12 -1.16 8.34
CA GLY A 124 6.55 -1.40 8.09
C GLY A 124 7.05 -2.60 8.89
N LYS A 125 8.29 -3.03 8.66
CA LYS A 125 8.84 -4.14 9.44
C LYS A 125 9.16 -3.72 10.87
N PRO A 126 9.23 -4.68 11.81
CA PRO A 126 9.74 -4.44 13.16
C PRO A 126 11.11 -3.77 13.16
N ALA A 127 11.31 -2.79 14.05
CA ALA A 127 12.58 -2.11 14.24
C ALA A 127 13.17 -2.40 15.62
N THR A 128 14.46 -2.74 15.70
CA THR A 128 15.12 -3.00 16.99
C THR A 128 15.89 -1.81 17.52
N ASN A 129 15.94 -0.70 16.77
CA ASN A 129 16.67 0.52 17.14
C ASN A 129 16.11 1.76 16.42
N VAL A 130 16.58 2.94 16.80
CA VAL A 130 16.13 4.24 16.27
C VAL A 130 16.37 4.39 14.76
N LEU A 131 17.46 3.84 14.23
CA LEU A 131 17.72 3.86 12.78
C LEU A 131 16.71 2.97 12.04
N GLY A 132 16.37 1.81 12.62
CA GLY A 132 15.34 0.91 12.12
C GLY A 132 13.95 1.57 12.07
N VAL A 133 13.63 2.47 13.00
CA VAL A 133 12.35 3.22 12.99
C VAL A 133 12.22 4.06 11.71
N ARG A 134 13.33 4.68 11.25
CA ARG A 134 13.32 5.43 9.98
C ARG A 134 13.09 4.52 8.78
N HIS A 135 13.68 3.33 8.75
CA HIS A 135 13.46 2.37 7.67
C HIS A 135 12.03 1.83 7.67
N SER A 136 11.53 1.42 8.83
CA SER A 136 10.16 0.96 9.01
C SER A 136 9.13 2.02 8.58
N TYR A 137 9.44 3.31 8.80
CA TYR A 137 8.62 4.42 8.33
C TYR A 137 8.53 4.44 6.81
N THR A 138 9.67 4.36 6.11
CA THR A 138 9.68 4.29 4.65
C THR A 138 8.96 3.04 4.13
N GLU A 139 9.16 1.89 4.78
CA GLU A 139 8.47 0.64 4.42
C GLU A 139 6.95 0.75 4.57
N ALA A 140 6.47 1.36 5.66
CA ALA A 140 5.05 1.57 5.91
C ALA A 140 4.42 2.54 4.89
N LEU A 141 5.13 3.62 4.54
CA LEU A 141 4.72 4.51 3.44
C LEU A 141 4.55 3.74 2.13
N ASN A 142 5.53 2.90 1.78
CA ASN A 142 5.51 2.11 0.56
C ASN A 142 4.36 1.09 0.54
N ALA A 143 4.11 0.40 1.66
CA ALA A 143 3.00 -0.54 1.79
C ALA A 143 1.65 0.15 1.57
N MET A 144 1.50 1.35 2.12
CA MET A 144 0.27 2.11 1.93
C MET A 144 0.10 2.60 0.48
N GLN A 145 1.17 3.11 -0.14
CA GLN A 145 1.15 3.47 -1.56
C GLN A 145 0.76 2.28 -2.45
N PHE A 146 1.25 1.09 -2.13
CA PHE A 146 0.89 -0.14 -2.84
C PHE A 146 -0.59 -0.50 -2.68
N GLY A 147 -1.16 -0.34 -1.50
CA GLY A 147 -2.61 -0.56 -1.31
C GLY A 147 -3.46 0.44 -2.10
N TYR A 148 -3.05 1.71 -2.17
CA TYR A 148 -3.72 2.71 -3.02
C TYR A 148 -3.54 2.43 -4.51
N TRP A 149 -2.37 1.96 -4.93
CA TRP A 149 -2.12 1.49 -6.29
C TRP A 149 -3.10 0.38 -6.70
N LEU A 150 -3.44 -0.54 -5.78
CA LEU A 150 -4.46 -1.57 -6.00
C LEU A 150 -5.91 -1.03 -5.99
N LYS A 151 -6.11 0.30 -5.99
CA LYS A 151 -7.41 0.97 -5.86
C LYS A 151 -8.21 0.52 -4.65
N ARG A 152 -7.53 0.00 -3.61
CA ARG A 152 -8.19 -0.40 -2.37
C ARG A 152 -8.57 0.85 -1.59
N LYS A 153 -9.76 0.81 -1.01
CA LYS A 153 -10.21 1.77 0.00
C LYS A 153 -10.24 1.05 1.34
N GLN A 154 -9.91 1.77 2.42
CA GLN A 154 -10.00 1.25 3.78
C GLN A 154 -9.29 -0.10 3.98
N PHE A 155 -7.96 -0.09 3.86
CA PHE A 155 -7.16 -1.31 3.91
C PHE A 155 -6.07 -1.23 4.98
N VAL A 156 -5.64 -2.41 5.42
CA VAL A 156 -4.38 -2.61 6.14
C VAL A 156 -3.45 -3.37 5.20
N GLN A 157 -2.26 -2.83 4.97
CA GLN A 157 -1.27 -3.43 4.08
C GLN A 157 0.08 -3.48 4.75
N SER A 158 0.61 -4.68 4.94
CA SER A 158 1.98 -4.88 5.37
C SER A 158 2.97 -4.72 4.23
N TYR A 159 4.13 -4.18 4.55
CA TYR A 159 5.26 -4.08 3.65
C TYR A 159 5.82 -5.46 3.37
N GLN A 160 5.70 -5.89 2.12
CA GLN A 160 6.35 -7.10 1.64
C GLN A 160 7.60 -6.71 0.86
N ALA A 161 8.75 -6.78 1.54
CA ALA A 161 10.02 -6.70 0.82
C ALA A 161 10.07 -7.83 -0.20
N LYS A 162 10.40 -7.49 -1.45
CA LYS A 162 10.55 -8.38 -2.62
C LYS A 162 9.29 -8.58 -3.50
N ASP A 163 8.24 -7.77 -3.36
CA ASP A 163 7.21 -7.71 -4.40
C ASP A 163 7.81 -7.06 -5.68
N ILE A 164 7.61 -7.69 -6.82
CA ILE A 164 8.06 -7.17 -8.12
C ILE A 164 7.41 -5.82 -8.45
N GLY A 165 6.19 -5.57 -7.94
CA GLY A 165 5.52 -4.28 -8.06
C GLY A 165 6.30 -3.13 -7.39
N TYR A 166 6.97 -3.41 -6.27
CA TYR A 166 7.86 -2.43 -5.63
C TYR A 166 9.11 -2.14 -6.48
N LEU A 167 9.68 -3.18 -7.12
CA LEU A 167 10.82 -2.99 -8.02
C LEU A 167 10.46 -2.08 -9.19
N PHE A 168 9.27 -2.26 -9.78
CA PHE A 168 8.80 -1.40 -10.85
C PHE A 168 8.63 0.05 -10.39
N HIS A 169 8.16 0.29 -9.15
CA HIS A 169 8.03 1.65 -8.63
C HIS A 169 9.36 2.43 -8.53
N MET A 170 10.48 1.74 -8.38
CA MET A 170 11.80 2.38 -8.38
C MET A 170 12.23 2.87 -9.77
N LEU A 171 11.58 2.40 -10.85
CA LEU A 171 11.88 2.81 -12.21
C LEU A 171 11.10 4.07 -12.61
N PRO A 172 11.69 4.98 -13.40
CA PRO A 172 10.97 6.14 -13.92
C PRO A 172 9.73 5.73 -14.71
N HIS A 173 8.60 6.41 -14.46
CA HIS A 173 7.32 6.14 -15.15
C HIS A 173 7.46 6.13 -16.69
N ASN A 174 8.30 7.01 -17.21
CA ASN A 174 8.54 7.16 -18.65
C ASN A 174 9.18 5.90 -19.24
N GLU A 175 10.12 5.28 -18.52
CA GLU A 175 10.79 4.06 -18.93
C GLU A 175 9.83 2.86 -18.88
N LEU A 176 9.02 2.77 -17.82
CA LEU A 176 7.96 1.77 -17.72
C LEU A 176 6.96 1.88 -18.88
N LYS A 177 6.54 3.10 -19.21
CA LYS A 177 5.63 3.38 -20.33
C LYS A 177 6.24 2.98 -21.67
N GLN A 178 7.48 3.38 -21.93
CA GLN A 178 8.21 3.00 -23.15
C GLN A 178 8.36 1.48 -23.26
N PHE A 179 8.69 0.79 -22.17
CA PHE A 179 8.81 -0.66 -22.16
C PHE A 179 7.46 -1.34 -22.47
N TYR A 180 6.37 -0.89 -21.83
CA TYR A 180 5.03 -1.39 -22.07
C TYR A 180 4.59 -1.19 -23.52
N GLU A 181 4.70 0.04 -24.03
CA GLU A 181 4.33 0.40 -25.39
C GLU A 181 5.17 -0.36 -26.42
N ALA A 182 6.48 -0.46 -26.24
CA ALA A 182 7.36 -1.20 -27.15
C ALA A 182 7.09 -2.71 -27.14
N THR A 183 6.66 -3.27 -26.01
CA THR A 183 6.40 -4.71 -25.88
C THR A 183 5.02 -5.09 -26.41
N LEU A 184 4.00 -4.25 -26.22
CA LEU A 184 2.62 -4.53 -26.65
C LEU A 184 2.18 -3.75 -27.88
N ASN A 185 3.09 -3.04 -28.56
CA ASN A 185 2.79 -2.10 -29.66
C ASN A 185 1.76 -2.64 -30.66
N GLY A 186 1.97 -3.84 -31.20
CA GLY A 186 1.08 -4.43 -32.20
C GLY A 186 -0.34 -4.71 -31.69
N LEU A 187 -0.51 -5.00 -30.39
CA LEU A 187 -1.82 -5.12 -29.75
C LEU A 187 -2.44 -3.74 -29.48
N LEU A 188 -1.63 -2.77 -29.04
CA LEU A 188 -2.10 -1.41 -28.74
C LEU A 188 -2.61 -0.66 -29.99
N GLN A 189 -2.10 -1.01 -31.18
CA GLN A 189 -2.51 -0.44 -32.46
C GLN A 189 -3.80 -1.04 -33.04
N VAL A 190 -4.39 -2.06 -32.42
CA VAL A 190 -5.67 -2.63 -32.88
C VAL A 190 -6.77 -1.57 -32.74
N THR A 191 -7.37 -1.16 -33.86
CA THR A 191 -8.35 -0.07 -33.92
C THR A 191 -9.73 -0.45 -33.36
N ASP A 192 -10.10 -1.73 -33.43
CA ASP A 192 -11.32 -2.23 -32.80
C ASP A 192 -11.05 -2.43 -31.30
N GLU A 193 -11.59 -1.53 -30.48
CA GLU A 193 -11.42 -1.56 -29.02
C GLU A 193 -11.99 -2.82 -28.36
N HIS A 194 -13.09 -3.37 -28.89
CA HIS A 194 -13.66 -4.61 -28.37
C HIS A 194 -12.71 -5.78 -28.67
N GLU A 195 -12.19 -5.82 -29.90
CA GLU A 195 -11.22 -6.84 -30.29
C GLU A 195 -9.93 -6.75 -29.47
N LYS A 196 -9.37 -5.54 -29.35
CA LYS A 196 -8.16 -5.26 -28.56
C LYS A 196 -8.31 -5.78 -27.13
N LYS A 197 -9.45 -5.46 -26.49
CA LYS A 197 -9.75 -5.88 -25.13
C LYS A 197 -9.84 -7.40 -25.00
N GLU A 198 -10.48 -8.08 -25.95
CA GLU A 198 -10.59 -9.54 -25.93
C GLU A 198 -9.25 -10.25 -26.18
N LEU A 199 -8.37 -9.69 -27.03
CA LEU A 199 -7.02 -10.22 -27.25
C LEU A 199 -6.15 -10.06 -25.99
N LEU A 200 -6.11 -8.86 -25.38
CA LEU A 200 -5.38 -8.62 -24.14
C LEU A 200 -5.90 -9.50 -22.99
N ARG A 201 -7.22 -9.63 -22.86
CA ARG A 201 -7.85 -10.52 -21.86
C ARG A 201 -7.47 -11.98 -22.08
N THR A 202 -7.43 -12.43 -23.34
CA THR A 202 -7.03 -13.80 -23.69
C THR A 202 -5.56 -14.04 -23.38
N LEU A 203 -4.70 -13.07 -23.65
CA LEU A 203 -3.27 -13.12 -23.37
C LEU A 203 -2.98 -13.18 -21.86
N ASN A 204 -3.65 -12.34 -21.06
CA ASN A 204 -3.54 -12.37 -19.60
C ASN A 204 -3.96 -13.73 -19.04
N ALA A 205 -5.16 -14.23 -19.41
CA ALA A 205 -5.64 -15.52 -18.95
C ALA A 205 -4.74 -16.68 -19.40
N PHE A 206 -4.18 -16.62 -20.61
CA PHE A 206 -3.22 -17.62 -21.08
C PHE A 206 -1.97 -17.67 -20.21
N TYR A 207 -1.44 -16.53 -19.80
CA TYR A 207 -0.28 -16.47 -18.93
C TYR A 207 -0.59 -16.82 -17.47
N ASP A 208 -1.76 -16.44 -16.95
CA ASP A 208 -2.23 -16.80 -15.60
C ASP A 208 -2.41 -18.31 -15.45
N THR A 209 -2.90 -18.96 -16.51
CA THR A 209 -3.07 -20.43 -16.59
C THR A 209 -1.81 -21.15 -17.05
N GLN A 210 -0.62 -20.56 -16.86
CA GLN A 210 0.67 -21.17 -17.20
C GLN A 210 0.75 -21.70 -18.65
N CYS A 211 0.18 -20.95 -19.58
CA CYS A 211 0.14 -21.27 -21.02
C CYS A 211 -0.68 -22.52 -21.37
N GLN A 212 -1.62 -22.94 -20.49
CA GLN A 212 -2.47 -24.12 -20.68
C GLN A 212 -3.81 -23.78 -21.35
N LEU A 213 -3.93 -24.09 -22.64
CA LEU A 213 -5.08 -23.73 -23.48
C LEU A 213 -6.44 -24.17 -22.91
N VAL A 214 -6.51 -25.35 -22.30
CA VAL A 214 -7.76 -25.88 -21.73
C VAL A 214 -8.19 -25.05 -20.53
N GLU A 215 -7.27 -24.76 -19.62
CA GLU A 215 -7.55 -23.93 -18.44
C GLU A 215 -7.85 -22.48 -18.85
N THR A 216 -7.12 -21.93 -19.82
CA THR A 216 -7.44 -20.61 -20.39
C THR A 216 -8.87 -20.57 -20.95
N SER A 217 -9.28 -21.60 -21.67
CA SER A 217 -10.63 -21.68 -22.28
C SER A 217 -11.74 -21.73 -21.22
N LYS A 218 -11.51 -22.47 -20.12
CA LYS A 218 -12.42 -22.52 -18.98
C LYS A 218 -12.50 -21.16 -18.27
N GLN A 219 -11.37 -20.52 -17.98
CA GLN A 219 -11.33 -19.22 -17.32
C GLN A 219 -12.02 -18.12 -18.14
N LEU A 220 -11.94 -18.20 -19.47
CA LEU A 220 -12.57 -17.24 -20.38
C LEU A 220 -14.00 -17.60 -20.77
N PHE A 221 -14.50 -18.78 -20.39
CA PHE A 221 -15.80 -19.32 -20.81
C PHE A 221 -15.99 -19.35 -22.33
N VAL A 222 -14.93 -19.71 -23.07
CA VAL A 222 -14.95 -19.84 -24.53
C VAL A 222 -14.43 -21.21 -24.96
N HIS A 223 -14.70 -21.59 -26.21
CA HIS A 223 -14.15 -22.82 -26.75
C HIS A 223 -12.61 -22.72 -26.91
N ARG A 224 -11.90 -23.83 -26.71
CA ARG A 224 -10.43 -23.91 -26.87
C ARG A 224 -9.96 -23.36 -28.21
N ASN A 225 -10.68 -23.64 -29.30
CA ASN A 225 -10.30 -23.15 -30.64
C ASN A 225 -10.34 -21.62 -30.74
N THR A 226 -11.26 -20.97 -30.04
CA THR A 226 -11.32 -19.50 -29.97
C THR A 226 -10.08 -18.95 -29.27
N VAL A 227 -9.63 -19.59 -28.19
CA VAL A 227 -8.37 -19.23 -27.51
C VAL A 227 -7.19 -19.37 -28.47
N VAL A 228 -7.08 -20.51 -29.16
CA VAL A 228 -6.00 -20.75 -30.13
C VAL A 228 -5.97 -19.67 -31.20
N TYR A 229 -7.10 -19.38 -31.84
CA TYR A 229 -7.20 -18.36 -32.87
C TYR A 229 -6.76 -16.97 -32.35
N ARG A 230 -7.21 -16.59 -31.16
CA ARG A 230 -6.85 -15.30 -30.55
C ARG A 230 -5.36 -15.23 -30.22
N LEU A 231 -4.78 -16.31 -29.70
CA LEU A 231 -3.35 -16.36 -29.39
C LEU A 231 -2.48 -16.34 -30.65
N GLU A 232 -2.87 -17.03 -31.71
CA GLU A 232 -2.21 -16.93 -33.03
C GLU A 232 -2.27 -15.51 -33.59
N LYS A 233 -3.39 -14.81 -33.38
CA LYS A 233 -3.51 -13.39 -33.75
C LYS A 233 -2.58 -12.51 -32.90
N CYS A 234 -2.49 -12.75 -31.59
CA CYS A 234 -1.53 -12.06 -30.72
C CYS A 234 -0.08 -12.28 -31.19
N GLU A 235 0.31 -13.52 -31.53
CA GLU A 235 1.66 -13.82 -32.07
C GLU A 235 1.95 -13.05 -33.35
N LYS A 236 0.99 -12.97 -34.27
CA LYS A 236 1.12 -12.20 -35.52
C LYS A 236 1.27 -10.70 -35.27
N LEU A 237 0.47 -10.15 -34.35
CA LEU A 237 0.51 -8.71 -34.03
C LEU A 237 1.80 -8.32 -33.30
N LEU A 238 2.26 -9.16 -32.37
CA LEU A 238 3.47 -8.88 -31.59
C LEU A 238 4.76 -9.27 -32.32
N GLY A 239 4.68 -10.15 -33.33
CA GLY A 239 5.85 -10.64 -34.07
C GLY A 239 6.74 -11.59 -33.28
N VAL A 240 6.20 -12.22 -32.23
CA VAL A 240 6.94 -13.08 -31.29
C VAL A 240 6.17 -14.37 -31.01
N LYS A 241 6.86 -15.38 -30.49
CA LYS A 241 6.23 -16.62 -30.01
C LYS A 241 5.86 -16.47 -28.55
N LEU A 242 4.59 -16.63 -28.19
CA LEU A 242 4.11 -16.39 -26.82
C LEU A 242 4.66 -17.38 -25.79
N LYS A 243 5.09 -18.55 -26.25
CA LYS A 243 5.70 -19.61 -25.43
C LYS A 243 7.23 -19.55 -25.38
N ASP A 244 7.87 -18.68 -26.16
CA ASP A 244 9.31 -18.46 -26.01
C ASP A 244 9.57 -17.92 -24.59
N PRO A 245 10.53 -18.48 -23.82
CA PRO A 245 10.73 -18.08 -22.43
C PRO A 245 11.06 -16.60 -22.24
N ALA A 246 11.89 -16.02 -23.12
CA ALA A 246 12.31 -14.63 -23.01
C ALA A 246 11.17 -13.68 -23.36
N GLU A 247 10.46 -13.95 -24.46
CA GLU A 247 9.32 -13.14 -24.89
C GLU A 247 8.13 -13.27 -23.93
N SER A 248 7.85 -14.48 -23.44
CA SER A 248 6.84 -14.75 -22.41
C SER A 248 7.10 -13.92 -21.15
N LEU A 249 8.35 -13.90 -20.66
CA LEU A 249 8.71 -13.09 -19.49
C LEU A 249 8.54 -11.59 -19.78
N ARG A 250 9.04 -11.13 -20.93
CA ARG A 250 8.94 -9.73 -21.35
C ARG A 250 7.49 -9.26 -21.39
N ILE A 251 6.60 -10.05 -21.99
CA ILE A 251 5.17 -9.74 -22.09
C ILE A 251 4.49 -9.78 -20.72
N ARG A 252 4.79 -10.77 -19.88
CA ARG A 252 4.27 -10.83 -18.49
C ARG A 252 4.66 -9.61 -17.67
N ILE A 253 5.90 -9.12 -17.83
CA ILE A 253 6.35 -7.89 -17.18
C ILE A 253 5.56 -6.69 -17.72
N ALA A 254 5.36 -6.58 -19.04
CA ALA A 254 4.56 -5.50 -19.61
C ALA A 254 3.13 -5.50 -19.07
N ILE A 255 2.46 -6.66 -19.04
CA ILE A 255 1.13 -6.82 -18.45
C ILE A 255 1.12 -6.41 -16.97
N ALA A 256 2.13 -6.83 -16.20
CA ALA A 256 2.23 -6.48 -14.77
C ALA A 256 2.47 -4.98 -14.53
N ILE A 257 3.08 -4.27 -15.50
CA ILE A 257 3.31 -2.83 -15.46
C ILE A 257 2.06 -2.04 -15.85
N GLU A 258 1.15 -2.60 -16.67
CA GLU A 258 -0.06 -1.91 -17.14
C GLU A 258 -0.82 -1.15 -16.04
N PRO A 259 -1.10 -1.74 -14.86
CA PRO A 259 -1.83 -1.03 -13.82
C PRO A 259 -1.04 0.14 -13.22
N LEU A 260 0.29 0.19 -13.33
CA LEU A 260 1.13 1.33 -12.91
C LEU A 260 1.02 2.53 -13.87
N LEU A 261 0.66 2.29 -15.14
CA LEU A 261 0.59 3.34 -16.17
C LEU A 261 -0.77 4.02 -16.23
N LEU A 262 -1.85 3.28 -15.97
CA LEU A 262 -3.25 3.77 -16.02
C LEU A 262 -3.64 4.68 -14.82
N GLN A 263 -2.65 5.23 -14.09
CA GLN A 263 -2.86 5.91 -12.79
C GLN A 263 -2.55 7.41 -12.80
N LYS A 264 -2.21 7.99 -13.96
CA LYS A 264 -1.81 9.40 -14.07
C LYS A 264 -2.57 10.24 -15.11
N ASP A 265 -3.63 9.69 -15.70
CA ASP A 265 -4.57 10.43 -16.56
C ASP A 265 -5.86 10.77 -15.81
#